data_AF-A0A1C5IER2-F1
#
_entry.id   AF-A0A1C5IER2-F1
#
_cell.length_a   1.000
_cell.length_b   1.000
_cell.length_c   1.000
_cell.angle_alpha   90.00
_cell.angle_beta   90.00
_cell.angle_gamma   90.00
#
_symmetry.space_group_name_H-M   'P 1'
#
loop_
_entity.id
_entity.type
_entity.pdbx_description
1 polymer ?
#
loop_
_entity_poly.entity_id
_entity_poly.type
_entity_poly.pdbx_seq_one_letter_code
_entity_poly.pdbx_strand_id
1 'polypeptide(L)'
;MDSDLFSRRRAARFAQLLDEANGGRRHHVRSRADDQLAALVAVGRRLTEERPDVEVDAEFRTGLRAMLVATAEREGVGASATTTPETTPAGSRTSLLGAVTARQVRARGAILVGIAAGAVAVSGISAASEDAVPGDALYGMKRSTERAQLALASSDLSRGQLFLDFARTRLDEAASLRGDLTGFRAVLDDMDADTRQGVRLLTTASTQRSDTAGLDAVNTFVAGQRQAVSGLLDGADRAERERTRRSLALLDAVRKRSDALRAAIACGLSTPVGTDALGPAPAACPVDR
;
A
#
# COMPACT_ATOMS: atom_id res chain seq x y z
N MET A 1 -32.47 6.30 -10.05
CA MET A 1 -31.15 5.99 -9.47
C MET A 1 -31.17 4.72 -8.61
N ASP A 2 -32.25 3.92 -8.60
CA ASP A 2 -32.33 2.71 -7.77
C ASP A 2 -31.61 1.48 -8.36
N SER A 3 -31.37 1.46 -9.67
CA SER A 3 -30.81 0.31 -10.40
C SER A 3 -29.42 -0.14 -9.92
N ASP A 4 -28.55 0.78 -9.54
CA ASP A 4 -27.17 0.47 -9.17
C ASP A 4 -27.07 -0.13 -7.77
N LEU A 5 -27.89 0.34 -6.82
CA LEU A 5 -27.98 -0.25 -5.48
C LEU A 5 -28.57 -1.67 -5.52
N PHE A 6 -29.56 -1.91 -6.38
CA PHE A 6 -30.08 -3.26 -6.65
C PHE A 6 -29.05 -4.17 -7.34
N SER A 7 -28.14 -3.61 -8.13
CA SER A 7 -27.03 -4.35 -8.74
C SER A 7 -25.98 -4.76 -7.71
N ARG A 8 -25.51 -3.82 -6.87
CA ARG A 8 -24.51 -4.08 -5.81
C ARG A 8 -24.98 -5.12 -4.81
N ARG A 9 -26.23 -5.02 -4.33
CA ARG A 9 -26.78 -6.02 -3.39
C ARG A 9 -26.88 -7.41 -4.00
N ARG A 10 -27.22 -7.52 -5.29
CA ARG A 10 -27.24 -8.81 -6.01
C ARG A 10 -25.83 -9.37 -6.19
N ALA A 11 -24.85 -8.54 -6.51
CA ALA A 11 -23.45 -8.95 -6.62
C ALA A 11 -22.87 -9.45 -5.28
N ALA A 12 -23.14 -8.72 -4.18
CA ALA A 12 -22.75 -9.15 -2.84
C ALA A 12 -23.43 -10.47 -2.45
N ARG A 13 -24.72 -10.63 -2.78
CA ARG A 13 -25.45 -11.88 -2.52
C ARG A 13 -24.90 -13.05 -3.33
N PHE A 14 -24.53 -12.81 -4.59
CA PHE A 14 -23.90 -13.82 -5.45
C PHE A 14 -22.56 -14.28 -4.88
N ALA A 15 -21.68 -13.35 -4.48
CA ALA A 15 -20.38 -13.68 -3.89
C ALA A 15 -20.53 -14.56 -2.64
N GLN A 16 -21.47 -14.24 -1.77
CA GLN A 16 -21.76 -15.02 -0.58
C GLN A 16 -22.27 -16.44 -0.90
N LEU A 17 -23.18 -16.59 -1.87
CA LEU A 17 -23.67 -17.90 -2.28
C LEU A 17 -22.58 -18.75 -2.93
N LEU A 18 -21.63 -18.12 -3.63
CA LEU A 18 -20.47 -18.80 -4.21
C LEU A 18 -19.52 -19.31 -3.13
N ASP A 19 -19.23 -18.51 -2.09
CA ASP A 19 -18.43 -18.94 -0.94
C ASP A 19 -19.08 -20.09 -0.16
N GLU A 20 -20.39 -20.00 0.12
CA GLU A 20 -21.15 -21.07 0.78
C GLU A 20 -21.13 -22.37 -0.05
N ALA A 21 -21.22 -22.26 -1.38
CA ALA A 21 -21.18 -23.40 -2.28
C ALA A 21 -19.79 -24.05 -2.37
N ASN A 22 -18.72 -23.31 -2.04
CA ASN A 22 -17.33 -23.77 -2.01
C ASN A 22 -16.85 -24.18 -0.59
N GLY A 23 -17.78 -24.37 0.36
CA GLY A 23 -17.48 -24.87 1.71
C GLY A 23 -17.45 -23.81 2.80
N GLY A 24 -17.85 -22.56 2.50
CA GLY A 24 -18.07 -21.50 3.48
C GLY A 24 -19.22 -21.80 4.46
N ARG A 25 -19.20 -21.13 5.62
CA ARG A 25 -20.28 -21.26 6.63
C ARG A 25 -21.57 -20.64 6.09
N ARG A 26 -22.69 -21.37 6.20
CA ARG A 26 -24.03 -20.84 5.86
C ARG A 26 -24.46 -19.83 6.90
N HIS A 27 -24.80 -18.62 6.47
CA HIS A 27 -25.17 -17.55 7.39
C HIS A 27 -26.67 -17.16 7.35
N HIS A 28 -27.51 -17.74 6.47
CA HIS A 28 -28.88 -17.22 6.22
C HIS A 28 -29.94 -18.25 5.80
N VAL A 29 -31.21 -17.80 5.82
CA VAL A 29 -32.40 -18.49 5.28
C VAL A 29 -32.58 -18.16 3.79
N ARG A 30 -32.97 -19.16 2.96
CA ARG A 30 -33.15 -19.00 1.51
C ARG A 30 -34.13 -17.86 1.14
N SER A 31 -33.77 -17.09 0.14
CA SER A 31 -34.61 -16.03 -0.46
C SER A 31 -34.92 -16.32 -1.93
N ARG A 32 -35.99 -15.71 -2.49
CA ARG A 32 -36.29 -15.79 -3.95
C ARG A 32 -35.17 -15.26 -4.85
N ALA A 33 -34.33 -14.35 -4.35
CA ALA A 33 -33.18 -13.86 -5.10
C ALA A 33 -32.09 -14.93 -5.25
N ASP A 34 -32.03 -15.90 -4.32
CA ASP A 34 -31.05 -16.98 -4.35
C ASP A 34 -31.34 -17.95 -5.49
N ASP A 35 -32.62 -18.20 -5.78
CA ASP A 35 -33.04 -19.07 -6.89
C ASP A 35 -32.59 -18.51 -8.25
N GLN A 36 -32.63 -17.18 -8.41
CA GLN A 36 -32.15 -16.50 -9.62
C GLN A 36 -30.63 -16.54 -9.75
N LEU A 37 -29.91 -16.51 -8.63
CA LEU A 37 -28.45 -16.53 -8.59
C LEU A 37 -27.87 -17.96 -8.62
N ALA A 38 -28.66 -18.98 -8.29
CA ALA A 38 -28.24 -20.37 -8.24
C ALA A 38 -27.66 -20.86 -9.57
N ALA A 39 -28.22 -20.41 -10.70
CA ALA A 39 -27.70 -20.73 -12.03
C ALA A 39 -26.29 -20.16 -12.25
N LEU A 40 -26.04 -18.91 -11.83
CA LEU A 40 -24.72 -18.28 -11.92
C LEU A 40 -23.71 -18.96 -10.99
N VAL A 41 -24.15 -19.37 -9.79
CA VAL A 41 -23.30 -20.08 -8.83
C VAL A 41 -22.90 -21.46 -9.39
N ALA A 42 -23.83 -22.14 -10.07
CA ALA A 42 -23.55 -23.40 -10.73
C ALA A 42 -22.52 -23.24 -11.87
N VAL A 43 -22.57 -22.16 -12.64
CA VAL A 43 -21.55 -21.84 -13.66
C VAL A 43 -20.18 -21.62 -13.00
N GLY A 44 -20.11 -20.81 -11.93
CA GLY A 44 -18.86 -20.58 -11.21
C GLY A 44 -18.23 -21.86 -10.64
N ARG A 45 -19.07 -22.78 -10.15
CA ARG A 45 -18.63 -24.10 -9.69
C ARG A 45 -18.10 -24.97 -10.82
N ARG A 46 -18.78 -25.04 -11.96
CA ARG A 46 -18.29 -25.80 -13.13
C ARG A 46 -16.94 -25.29 -13.61
N LEU A 47 -16.76 -23.96 -13.67
CA LEU A 47 -15.47 -23.37 -14.05
C LEU A 47 -14.34 -23.72 -13.06
N THR A 48 -14.67 -23.91 -11.78
CA THR A 48 -13.71 -24.34 -10.76
C THR A 48 -13.40 -25.82 -10.86
N GLU A 49 -14.42 -26.65 -11.09
CA GLU A 49 -14.30 -28.10 -11.25
C GLU A 49 -13.56 -28.48 -12.55
N GLU A 50 -13.74 -27.71 -13.63
CA GLU A 50 -13.09 -27.89 -14.93
C GLU A 50 -11.74 -27.17 -15.03
N ARG A 51 -11.26 -26.56 -13.94
CA ARG A 51 -10.00 -25.83 -13.93
C ARG A 51 -8.86 -26.79 -14.27
N PRO A 52 -8.02 -26.49 -15.27
CA PRO A 52 -6.83 -27.29 -15.53
C PRO A 52 -5.93 -27.27 -14.30
N ASP A 53 -5.42 -28.43 -13.92
CA ASP A 53 -4.47 -28.52 -12.82
C ASP A 53 -3.15 -27.88 -13.26
N VAL A 54 -2.90 -26.67 -12.75
CA VAL A 54 -1.65 -25.95 -13.01
C VAL A 54 -0.74 -26.23 -11.82
N GLU A 55 0.05 -27.29 -11.93
CA GLU A 55 1.09 -27.56 -10.95
C GLU A 55 2.23 -26.54 -11.10
N VAL A 56 2.52 -25.82 -10.02
CA VAL A 56 3.71 -24.98 -9.94
C VAL A 56 4.93 -25.89 -9.81
N ASP A 57 5.96 -25.66 -10.61
CA ASP A 57 7.20 -26.41 -10.54
C ASP A 57 7.82 -26.39 -9.11
N ALA A 58 8.31 -27.55 -8.67
CA ALA A 58 8.77 -27.74 -7.29
C ALA A 58 10.06 -26.98 -7.00
N GLU A 59 10.95 -26.85 -7.99
CA GLU A 59 12.18 -26.08 -7.88
C GLU A 59 11.86 -24.59 -7.80
N PHE A 60 10.96 -24.10 -8.67
CA PHE A 60 10.47 -22.72 -8.61
C PHE A 60 9.86 -22.39 -7.24
N ARG A 61 8.98 -23.26 -6.71
CA ARG A 61 8.35 -23.04 -5.40
C ARG A 61 9.39 -22.97 -4.28
N THR A 62 10.37 -23.86 -4.31
CA THR A 62 11.44 -23.92 -3.32
C THR A 62 12.35 -22.70 -3.41
N GLY A 63 12.73 -22.30 -4.63
CA GLY A 63 13.53 -21.11 -4.91
C GLY A 63 12.83 -19.83 -4.49
N LEU A 64 11.54 -19.68 -4.79
CA LEU A 64 10.74 -18.54 -4.36
C LEU A 64 10.63 -18.47 -2.84
N ARG A 65 10.42 -19.61 -2.17
CA ARG A 65 10.38 -19.66 -0.70
C ARG A 65 11.71 -19.22 -0.10
N ALA A 66 12.83 -19.72 -0.61
CA ALA A 66 14.16 -19.34 -0.14
C ALA A 66 14.42 -17.84 -0.34
N MET A 67 14.08 -17.30 -1.52
CA MET A 67 14.18 -15.87 -1.82
C MET A 67 13.35 -15.04 -0.83
N LEU A 68 12.08 -15.39 -0.60
CA LEU A 68 11.19 -14.65 0.29
C LEU A 68 11.66 -14.67 1.75
N VAL A 69 12.16 -15.81 2.23
CA VAL A 69 12.75 -15.90 3.59
C VAL A 69 13.99 -15.02 3.70
N ALA A 70 14.89 -15.07 2.71
CA ALA A 70 16.09 -14.25 2.70
C ALA A 70 15.78 -12.74 2.63
N THR A 71 14.75 -12.34 1.88
CA THR A 71 14.26 -10.96 1.85
C THR A 71 13.69 -10.53 3.20
N ALA A 72 12.86 -11.37 3.83
CA ALA A 72 12.31 -11.09 5.16
C ALA A 72 13.41 -10.91 6.23
N GLU A 73 14.46 -11.74 6.19
CA GLU A 73 15.63 -11.60 7.07
C GLU A 73 16.40 -10.31 6.82
N ARG A 74 16.63 -9.95 5.55
CA ARG A 74 17.29 -8.67 5.19
C ARG A 74 16.51 -7.45 5.64
N GLU A 75 15.19 -7.49 5.52
CA GLU A 75 14.30 -6.37 5.83
C GLU A 75 13.85 -6.35 7.29
N GLY A 76 14.27 -7.32 8.11
CA GLY A 76 13.93 -7.39 9.54
C GLY A 76 12.45 -7.65 9.82
N VAL A 77 11.72 -8.23 8.85
CA VAL A 77 10.28 -8.52 8.98
C VAL A 77 10.09 -9.63 10.01
N GLY A 78 9.46 -9.31 11.14
CA GLY A 78 9.24 -10.24 12.25
C GLY A 78 10.23 -10.09 13.41
N ALA A 79 11.24 -9.22 13.29
CA ALA A 79 11.97 -8.73 14.45
C ALA A 79 11.05 -7.79 15.23
N SER A 80 10.28 -8.34 16.17
CA SER A 80 9.73 -7.52 17.26
C SER A 80 10.91 -6.78 17.87
N ALA A 81 10.79 -5.46 17.98
CA ALA A 81 11.76 -4.65 18.68
C ALA A 81 11.87 -5.20 20.11
N THR A 82 12.87 -6.04 20.36
CA THR A 82 13.27 -6.41 21.70
C THR A 82 13.74 -5.11 22.33
N THR A 83 12.86 -4.53 23.14
CA THR A 83 13.16 -3.46 24.07
C THR A 83 14.12 -4.03 25.09
N THR A 84 15.42 -3.99 24.78
CA THR A 84 16.44 -4.24 25.80
C THR A 84 16.86 -2.89 26.38
N PRO A 85 16.68 -2.69 27.70
CA PRO A 85 16.96 -1.44 28.37
C PRO A 85 18.46 -1.15 28.39
N GLU A 86 18.73 0.15 28.29
CA GLU A 86 20.00 0.83 28.49
C GLU A 86 20.74 0.32 29.74
N THR A 87 21.95 -0.21 29.58
CA THR A 87 22.94 -0.29 30.67
C THR A 87 24.36 -0.26 30.08
N THR A 88 25.02 0.88 30.26
CA THR A 88 26.50 1.00 30.31
C THR A 88 26.83 1.05 31.82
N PRO A 89 27.98 0.58 32.38
CA PRO A 89 29.31 0.66 31.76
C PRO A 89 30.36 -0.44 32.08
N ALA A 90 31.51 -0.29 31.40
CA ALA A 90 32.88 -0.67 31.79
C ALA A 90 33.33 -2.15 31.78
N GLY A 91 34.45 -2.43 31.11
CA GLY A 91 35.22 -3.65 31.33
C GLY A 91 36.16 -4.06 30.18
N SER A 92 37.46 -3.86 30.39
CA SER A 92 38.58 -4.24 29.52
C SER A 92 38.71 -5.77 29.30
N ARG A 93 39.07 -6.22 28.09
CA ARG A 93 40.36 -6.88 27.75
C ARG A 93 40.33 -7.62 26.40
N THR A 94 41.48 -7.52 25.74
CA THR A 94 42.00 -8.23 24.57
C THR A 94 41.64 -9.71 24.41
N SER A 95 41.33 -10.13 23.17
CA SER A 95 41.81 -11.41 22.63
C SER A 95 42.02 -11.32 21.12
N LEU A 96 43.02 -12.08 20.69
CA LEU A 96 43.73 -12.07 19.43
C LEU A 96 43.12 -13.05 18.42
N LEU A 97 43.28 -12.71 17.14
CA LEU A 97 43.49 -13.59 15.98
C LEU A 97 42.38 -14.58 15.56
N GLY A 98 41.92 -14.38 14.33
CA GLY A 98 41.17 -15.34 13.54
C GLY A 98 41.14 -14.91 12.07
N ALA A 99 42.30 -15.01 11.40
CA ALA A 99 42.40 -14.85 9.96
C ALA A 99 41.66 -16.00 9.27
N VAL A 100 40.59 -15.69 8.53
CA VAL A 100 40.08 -16.58 7.48
C VAL A 100 39.97 -15.77 6.20
N THR A 101 40.53 -16.36 5.17
CA THR A 101 40.98 -15.79 3.93
C THR A 101 39.83 -15.37 3.03
N ALA A 102 40.05 -14.22 2.38
CA ALA A 102 39.31 -13.84 1.20
C ALA A 102 39.41 -14.96 0.15
N ARG A 103 38.27 -15.51 -0.27
CA ARG A 103 38.15 -16.21 -1.53
C ARG A 103 37.07 -15.54 -2.35
N GLN A 104 37.55 -14.74 -3.30
CA GLN A 104 36.79 -14.24 -4.43
C GLN A 104 36.10 -15.42 -5.12
N VAL A 105 34.77 -15.38 -5.21
CA VAL A 105 34.05 -16.04 -6.30
C VAL A 105 33.42 -14.92 -7.13
N ARG A 106 34.02 -14.71 -8.29
CA ARG A 106 33.41 -13.97 -9.39
C ARG A 106 32.13 -14.69 -9.77
N ALA A 107 30.98 -14.12 -9.43
CA ALA A 107 29.72 -14.39 -10.12
C ALA A 107 29.41 -13.17 -10.99
N ARG A 108 30.04 -13.13 -12.18
CA ARG A 108 29.46 -12.43 -13.32
C ARG A 108 28.22 -13.23 -13.71
N GLY A 109 27.04 -12.62 -13.67
CA GLY A 109 25.83 -13.27 -14.18
C GLY A 109 24.55 -12.71 -13.59
N ALA A 110 24.04 -11.66 -14.25
CA ALA A 110 22.63 -11.36 -14.42
C ALA A 110 21.68 -11.54 -13.22
N ILE A 111 21.42 -10.46 -12.48
CA ILE A 111 20.05 -10.11 -12.07
C ILE A 111 19.83 -8.63 -12.41
N LEU A 112 19.69 -8.37 -13.71
CA LEU A 112 19.11 -7.15 -14.25
C LEU A 112 17.82 -7.53 -14.99
N VAL A 113 16.83 -8.05 -14.26
CA VAL A 113 15.43 -8.09 -14.71
C VAL A 113 14.55 -8.10 -13.47
N GLY A 114 13.66 -7.12 -13.34
CA GLY A 114 12.60 -7.18 -12.32
C GLY A 114 11.98 -5.87 -11.85
N ILE A 115 12.39 -4.70 -12.35
CA ILE A 115 11.77 -3.42 -11.91
C ILE A 115 10.46 -3.11 -12.65
N ALA A 116 10.04 -3.91 -13.64
CA ALA A 116 8.85 -3.58 -14.46
C ALA A 116 7.77 -4.67 -14.54
N ALA A 117 7.83 -5.75 -13.75
CA ALA A 117 6.90 -6.88 -13.86
C ALA A 117 6.06 -7.15 -12.61
N GLY A 118 6.04 -6.24 -11.63
CA GLY A 118 5.18 -6.36 -10.45
C GLY A 118 3.72 -5.99 -10.69
N ALA A 119 3.41 -5.31 -11.80
CA ALA A 119 2.06 -4.80 -12.08
C ALA A 119 1.16 -5.78 -12.86
N VAL A 120 1.71 -6.85 -13.47
CA VAL A 120 0.95 -7.66 -14.45
C VAL A 120 0.58 -9.07 -13.95
N ALA A 121 1.08 -9.53 -12.80
CA ALA A 121 0.79 -10.88 -12.30
C ALA A 121 -0.47 -10.98 -11.40
N VAL A 122 -1.47 -10.10 -11.60
CA VAL A 122 -2.79 -10.21 -10.96
C VAL A 122 -3.89 -10.28 -12.03
N SER A 123 -3.68 -11.07 -13.08
CA SER A 123 -4.62 -11.23 -14.19
C SER A 123 -5.69 -12.28 -13.85
N GLY A 124 -6.88 -11.80 -13.48
CA GLY A 124 -8.13 -12.58 -13.53
C GLY A 124 -9.14 -12.27 -12.42
N ILE A 125 -8.68 -12.13 -11.17
CA ILE A 125 -9.58 -12.05 -10.00
C ILE A 125 -9.74 -10.59 -9.48
N SER A 126 -8.83 -9.68 -9.82
CA SER A 126 -8.84 -8.31 -9.28
C SER A 126 -9.75 -7.31 -9.98
N ALA A 127 -10.03 -7.46 -11.28
CA ALA A 127 -10.86 -6.51 -12.03
C ALA A 127 -12.31 -6.41 -11.49
N ALA A 128 -12.84 -7.50 -10.91
CA ALA A 128 -14.20 -7.49 -10.34
C ALA A 128 -14.30 -6.77 -8.98
N SER A 129 -13.17 -6.58 -8.28
CA SER A 129 -13.12 -5.91 -6.97
C SER A 129 -12.63 -4.47 -7.04
N GLU A 130 -12.28 -3.98 -8.23
CA GLU A 130 -11.65 -2.66 -8.41
C GLU A 130 -12.58 -1.52 -7.97
N ASP A 131 -13.87 -1.63 -8.29
CA ASP A 131 -14.92 -0.68 -7.89
C ASP A 131 -15.49 -0.91 -6.49
N ALA A 132 -15.02 -1.93 -5.76
CA ALA A 132 -15.53 -2.23 -4.42
C ALA A 132 -15.15 -1.09 -3.45
N VAL A 133 -16.14 -0.63 -2.67
CA VAL A 133 -15.97 0.36 -1.61
C VAL A 133 -16.22 -0.27 -0.24
N PRO A 134 -15.81 0.35 0.88
CA PRO A 134 -16.10 -0.18 2.21
C PRO A 134 -17.58 -0.54 2.39
N GLY A 135 -17.83 -1.78 2.83
CA GLY A 135 -19.17 -2.35 2.95
C GLY A 135 -19.54 -3.31 1.82
N ASP A 136 -18.85 -3.28 0.68
CA ASP A 136 -19.05 -4.25 -0.40
C ASP A 136 -18.36 -5.60 -0.09
N ALA A 137 -18.97 -6.69 -0.57
CA ALA A 137 -18.49 -8.06 -0.30
C ALA A 137 -17.04 -8.30 -0.75
N LEU A 138 -16.61 -7.67 -1.85
CA LEU A 138 -15.27 -7.83 -2.40
C LEU A 138 -14.26 -6.81 -1.84
N TYR A 139 -14.65 -5.90 -0.96
CA TYR A 139 -13.74 -4.89 -0.41
C TYR A 139 -12.60 -5.51 0.42
N GLY A 140 -12.91 -6.56 1.18
CA GLY A 140 -11.90 -7.31 1.93
C GLY A 140 -10.83 -7.93 1.01
N MET A 141 -11.22 -8.34 -0.20
CA MET A 141 -10.31 -8.84 -1.23
C MET A 141 -9.46 -7.72 -1.81
N LYS A 142 -10.05 -6.55 -2.10
CA LYS A 142 -9.28 -5.36 -2.53
C LYS A 142 -8.19 -4.99 -1.51
N ARG A 143 -8.54 -4.91 -0.22
CA ARG A 143 -7.54 -4.63 0.84
C ARG A 143 -6.50 -5.75 1.00
N SER A 144 -6.82 -7.00 0.65
CA SER A 144 -5.85 -8.11 0.72
C SER A 144 -4.84 -8.08 -0.44
N THR A 145 -5.28 -7.72 -1.65
CA THR A 145 -4.39 -7.56 -2.82
C THR A 145 -3.42 -6.40 -2.61
N GLU A 146 -3.89 -5.28 -2.07
CA GLU A 146 -3.03 -4.13 -1.70
C GLU A 146 -1.96 -4.52 -0.67
N ARG A 147 -2.33 -5.30 0.35
CA ARG A 147 -1.36 -5.84 1.32
C ARG A 147 -0.34 -6.77 0.68
N ALA A 148 -0.75 -7.60 -0.28
CA ALA A 148 0.16 -8.44 -1.04
C ALA A 148 1.13 -7.60 -1.90
N GLN A 149 0.64 -6.55 -2.56
CA GLN A 149 1.48 -5.62 -3.33
C GLN A 149 2.54 -4.96 -2.43
N LEU A 150 2.16 -4.51 -1.23
CA LEU A 150 3.12 -3.95 -0.27
C LEU A 150 4.17 -4.97 0.18
N ALA A 151 3.77 -6.22 0.42
CA ALA A 151 4.68 -7.29 0.85
C ALA A 151 5.67 -7.71 -0.25
N LEU A 152 5.31 -7.51 -1.53
CA LEU A 152 6.17 -7.82 -2.67
C LEU A 152 7.07 -6.66 -3.09
N ALA A 153 6.83 -5.46 -2.57
CA ALA A 153 7.61 -4.28 -2.92
C ALA A 153 8.97 -4.28 -2.20
N SER A 154 10.03 -4.47 -2.98
CA SER A 154 11.41 -4.69 -2.53
C SER A 154 12.18 -3.45 -2.05
N SER A 155 11.52 -2.28 -2.00
CA SER A 155 12.17 -1.04 -1.56
C SER A 155 11.19 -0.08 -0.92
N ASP A 156 11.69 0.79 -0.03
CA ASP A 156 10.91 1.87 0.59
C ASP A 156 10.38 2.85 -0.46
N LEU A 157 11.10 3.06 -1.57
CA LEU A 157 10.63 3.92 -2.66
C LEU A 157 9.42 3.30 -3.37
N SER A 158 9.48 2.01 -3.70
CA SER A 158 8.36 1.28 -4.31
C SER A 158 7.17 1.15 -3.37
N ARG A 159 7.40 0.83 -2.09
CA ARG A 159 6.35 0.81 -1.05
C ARG A 159 5.71 2.19 -0.88
N GLY A 160 6.54 3.24 -0.89
CA GLY A 160 6.09 4.62 -0.79
C GLY A 160 5.17 5.02 -1.95
N GLN A 161 5.52 4.65 -3.19
CA GLN A 161 4.68 4.86 -4.36
C GLN A 161 3.35 4.11 -4.28
N LEU A 162 3.36 2.84 -3.86
CA LEU A 162 2.13 2.05 -3.69
C LEU A 162 1.16 2.69 -2.70
N PHE A 163 1.66 3.21 -1.57
CA PHE A 163 0.80 3.94 -0.64
C PHE A 163 0.17 5.19 -1.27
N LEU A 164 0.91 5.92 -2.11
CA LEU A 164 0.34 7.07 -2.85
C LEU A 164 -0.70 6.63 -3.88
N ASP A 165 -0.54 5.45 -4.49
CA ASP A 165 -1.54 4.84 -5.37
C ASP A 165 -2.80 4.46 -4.59
N PHE A 166 -2.67 3.83 -3.42
CA PHE A 166 -3.83 3.53 -2.57
C PHE A 166 -4.55 4.79 -2.12
N ALA A 167 -3.83 5.87 -1.80
CA ALA A 167 -4.45 7.15 -1.50
C ALA A 167 -5.27 7.71 -2.67
N ARG A 168 -4.84 7.53 -3.92
CA ARG A 168 -5.65 7.88 -5.12
C ARG A 168 -6.92 7.03 -5.17
N THR A 169 -6.79 5.72 -5.01
CA THR A 169 -7.93 4.79 -5.01
C THR A 169 -8.93 5.10 -3.90
N ARG A 170 -8.46 5.47 -2.69
CA ARG A 170 -9.35 5.89 -1.59
C ARG A 170 -10.10 7.16 -1.93
N LEU A 171 -9.50 8.10 -2.64
CA LEU A 171 -10.22 9.29 -3.07
C LEU A 171 -11.41 8.96 -3.99
N ASP A 172 -11.21 8.04 -4.93
CA ASP A 172 -12.27 7.57 -5.83
C ASP A 172 -13.37 6.84 -5.07
N GLU A 173 -13.00 6.02 -4.07
CA GLU A 173 -13.96 5.38 -3.17
C GLU A 173 -14.79 6.42 -2.40
N ALA A 174 -14.16 7.48 -1.88
CA ALA A 174 -14.84 8.56 -1.17
C ALA A 174 -15.84 9.29 -2.08
N ALA A 175 -15.50 9.51 -3.35
CA ALA A 175 -16.41 10.11 -4.32
C ALA A 175 -17.70 9.30 -4.50
N SER A 176 -17.62 7.97 -4.39
CA SER A 176 -18.76 7.06 -4.50
C SER A 176 -19.64 6.97 -3.24
N LEU A 177 -19.15 7.46 -2.10
CA LEU A 177 -19.80 7.40 -0.79
C LEU A 177 -20.43 8.74 -0.37
N ARG A 178 -20.60 9.68 -1.29
CA ARG A 178 -21.29 10.95 -0.97
C ARG A 178 -22.70 10.69 -0.43
N GLY A 179 -23.07 11.44 0.60
CA GLY A 179 -24.33 11.24 1.32
C GLY A 179 -24.29 10.14 2.39
N ASP A 180 -23.27 9.26 2.40
CA ASP A 180 -22.89 8.45 3.56
C ASP A 180 -21.68 9.10 4.25
N LEU A 181 -21.97 10.06 5.14
CA LEU A 181 -20.94 10.82 5.84
C LEU A 181 -19.99 9.94 6.67
N THR A 182 -20.45 8.79 7.16
CA THR A 182 -19.61 7.89 7.97
C THR A 182 -18.60 7.16 7.08
N GLY A 183 -19.07 6.56 5.98
CA GLY A 183 -18.21 5.94 4.98
C GLY A 183 -17.25 6.93 4.33
N PHE A 184 -17.75 8.10 3.92
CA PHE A 184 -16.95 9.18 3.33
C PHE A 184 -15.79 9.62 4.25
N ARG A 185 -16.06 9.83 5.54
CA ARG A 185 -15.02 10.19 6.52
C ARG A 185 -13.99 9.09 6.70
N ALA A 186 -14.44 7.85 6.88
CA ALA A 186 -13.54 6.71 7.06
C ALA A 186 -12.60 6.53 5.87
N VAL A 187 -13.11 6.63 4.64
CA VAL A 187 -12.28 6.52 3.43
C VAL A 187 -11.29 7.67 3.29
N LEU A 188 -11.69 8.91 3.59
CA LEU A 188 -10.73 10.02 3.58
C LEU A 188 -9.69 9.91 4.71
N ASP A 189 -10.04 9.31 5.85
CA ASP A 189 -9.09 9.00 6.92
C ASP A 189 -8.06 7.96 6.44
N ASP A 190 -8.50 6.92 5.74
CA ASP A 190 -7.64 5.94 5.08
C ASP A 190 -6.74 6.61 4.01
N MET A 191 -7.29 7.47 3.15
CA MET A 191 -6.53 8.24 2.16
C MET A 191 -5.43 9.08 2.82
N ASP A 192 -5.76 9.81 3.90
CA ASP A 192 -4.81 10.64 4.62
C ASP A 192 -3.74 9.78 5.32
N ALA A 193 -4.09 8.59 5.81
CA ALA A 193 -3.15 7.64 6.40
C ALA A 193 -2.17 7.08 5.36
N ASP A 194 -2.70 6.62 4.22
CA ASP A 194 -1.90 6.12 3.09
C ASP A 194 -0.97 7.22 2.55
N THR A 195 -1.47 8.46 2.42
CA THR A 195 -0.66 9.64 2.05
C THR A 195 0.51 9.84 3.02
N ARG A 196 0.28 9.82 4.33
CA ARG A 196 1.34 9.99 5.32
C ARG A 196 2.38 8.87 5.25
N GLN A 197 1.95 7.62 5.09
CA GLN A 197 2.86 6.48 4.98
C GLN A 197 3.72 6.57 3.72
N GLY A 198 3.11 6.85 2.56
CA GLY A 198 3.81 7.01 1.30
C GLY A 198 4.82 8.16 1.32
N VAL A 199 4.39 9.33 1.78
CA VAL A 199 5.26 10.52 1.92
C VAL A 199 6.41 10.26 2.89
N ARG A 200 6.15 9.64 4.04
CA ARG A 200 7.21 9.33 5.03
C ARG A 200 8.27 8.42 4.45
N LEU A 201 7.90 7.38 3.72
CA LEU A 201 8.85 6.47 3.08
C LEU A 201 9.68 7.18 2.00
N LEU A 202 9.02 7.95 1.13
CA LEU A 202 9.70 8.65 0.02
C LEU A 202 10.63 9.76 0.49
N THR A 203 10.20 10.55 1.48
CA THR A 203 11.03 11.62 2.07
C THR A 203 12.21 11.06 2.86
N THR A 204 12.02 9.95 3.57
CA THR A 204 13.11 9.25 4.27
C THR A 204 14.14 8.72 3.28
N ALA A 205 13.70 8.02 2.23
CA ALA A 205 14.60 7.48 1.21
C ALA A 205 15.39 8.59 0.49
N SER A 206 14.73 9.70 0.12
CA SER A 206 15.40 10.85 -0.50
C SER A 206 16.44 11.50 0.41
N THR A 207 16.15 11.63 1.71
CA THR A 207 17.10 12.19 2.67
C THR A 207 18.32 11.28 2.86
N GLN A 208 18.09 9.96 3.01
CA GLN A 208 19.18 8.99 3.18
C GLN A 208 20.12 8.91 1.98
N ARG A 209 19.58 9.01 0.76
CA ARG A 209 20.36 8.98 -0.48
C ARG A 209 20.84 10.35 -0.94
N SER A 210 20.43 11.42 -0.26
CA SER A 210 20.66 12.81 -0.67
C SER A 210 20.25 13.06 -2.13
N ASP A 211 19.10 12.51 -2.54
CA ASP A 211 18.53 12.64 -3.89
C ASP A 211 17.10 13.16 -3.86
N THR A 212 16.59 13.64 -5.00
CA THR A 212 15.23 14.19 -5.10
C THR A 212 14.20 13.22 -5.66
N ALA A 213 14.56 11.97 -5.99
CA ALA A 213 13.67 11.07 -6.73
C ALA A 213 12.37 10.76 -5.98
N GLY A 214 12.45 10.52 -4.66
CA GLY A 214 11.27 10.36 -3.81
C GLY A 214 10.44 11.64 -3.71
N LEU A 215 11.10 12.80 -3.62
CA LEU A 215 10.45 14.11 -3.56
C LEU A 215 9.75 14.50 -4.88
N ASP A 216 10.24 14.02 -6.03
CA ASP A 216 9.61 14.19 -7.34
C ASP A 216 8.32 13.38 -7.46
N ALA A 217 8.32 12.14 -6.95
CA ALA A 217 7.10 11.34 -6.85
C ALA A 217 6.06 12.01 -5.92
N VAL A 218 6.48 12.52 -4.75
CA VAL A 218 5.59 13.24 -3.82
C VAL A 218 4.99 14.48 -4.48
N ASN A 219 5.79 15.32 -5.14
CA ASN A 219 5.28 16.56 -5.74
C ASN A 219 4.31 16.29 -6.89
N THR A 220 4.58 15.25 -7.70
CA THR A 220 3.67 14.81 -8.77
C THR A 220 2.35 14.30 -8.20
N PHE A 221 2.40 13.47 -7.15
CA PHE A 221 1.21 13.00 -6.44
C PHE A 221 0.39 14.15 -5.88
N VAL A 222 1.00 15.07 -5.11
CA VAL A 222 0.26 16.16 -4.47
C VAL A 222 -0.43 17.06 -5.49
N ALA A 223 0.21 17.34 -6.63
CA ALA A 223 -0.38 18.15 -7.69
C ALA A 223 -1.71 17.54 -8.20
N GLY A 224 -1.69 16.24 -8.55
CA GLY A 224 -2.89 15.53 -8.99
C GLY A 224 -3.93 15.34 -7.87
N GLN A 225 -3.48 14.88 -6.69
CA GLN A 225 -4.36 14.59 -5.57
C GLN A 225 -5.08 15.85 -5.09
N ARG A 226 -4.41 17.00 -5.03
CA ARG A 226 -5.04 18.27 -4.61
C ARG A 226 -6.16 18.68 -5.56
N GLN A 227 -5.96 18.54 -6.88
CA GLN A 227 -7.00 18.83 -7.86
C GLN A 227 -8.21 17.92 -7.65
N ALA A 228 -7.99 16.61 -7.50
CA ALA A 228 -9.06 15.65 -7.33
C ALA A 228 -9.81 15.81 -6.00
N VAL A 229 -9.10 16.02 -4.88
CA VAL A 229 -9.71 16.30 -3.56
C VAL A 229 -10.50 17.61 -3.58
N SER A 230 -10.03 18.62 -4.32
CA SER A 230 -10.78 19.88 -4.46
C SER A 230 -12.12 19.66 -5.18
N GLY A 231 -12.16 18.76 -6.17
CA GLY A 231 -13.40 18.36 -6.84
C GLY A 231 -14.43 17.70 -5.92
N LEU A 232 -14.02 17.17 -4.76
CA LEU A 232 -14.96 16.67 -3.75
C LEU A 232 -15.76 17.78 -3.06
N LEU A 233 -15.34 19.04 -3.14
CA LEU A 233 -16.07 20.16 -2.53
C LEU A 233 -17.35 20.52 -3.29
N ASP A 234 -17.39 20.23 -4.58
CA ASP A 234 -18.51 20.56 -5.45
C ASP A 234 -19.71 19.69 -5.11
N GLY A 235 -20.81 20.29 -4.66
CA GLY A 235 -22.02 19.56 -4.27
C GLY A 235 -21.95 18.83 -2.92
N ALA A 236 -20.83 18.93 -2.19
CA ALA A 236 -20.71 18.38 -0.84
C ALA A 236 -21.50 19.18 0.20
N ASP A 237 -21.97 18.51 1.25
CA ASP A 237 -22.62 19.17 2.38
C ASP A 237 -21.62 19.92 3.29
N ARG A 238 -22.10 20.53 4.39
CA ARG A 238 -21.20 21.26 5.32
C ARG A 238 -20.18 20.34 5.98
N ALA A 239 -20.58 19.13 6.38
CA ALA A 239 -19.75 18.20 7.12
C ALA A 239 -18.71 17.53 6.21
N GLU A 240 -19.09 17.17 4.98
CA GLU A 240 -18.22 16.65 3.93
C GLU A 240 -17.18 17.72 3.54
N ARG A 241 -17.60 18.97 3.28
CA ARG A 241 -16.66 20.07 2.97
C ARG A 241 -15.62 20.30 4.06
N GLU A 242 -16.04 20.25 5.33
CA GLU A 242 -15.09 20.39 6.44
C GLU A 242 -14.08 19.24 6.46
N ARG A 243 -14.54 18.01 6.28
CA ARG A 243 -13.65 16.85 6.20
C ARG A 243 -12.68 16.97 5.02
N THR A 244 -13.15 17.34 3.83
CA THR A 244 -12.33 17.50 2.61
C THR A 244 -11.27 18.58 2.79
N ARG A 245 -11.58 19.70 3.45
CA ARG A 245 -10.60 20.76 3.75
C ARG A 245 -9.44 20.28 4.64
N ARG A 246 -9.68 19.35 5.56
CA ARG A 246 -8.60 18.76 6.37
C ARG A 246 -7.62 17.94 5.52
N SER A 247 -8.11 17.21 4.53
CA SER A 247 -7.25 16.50 3.58
C SER A 247 -6.47 17.46 2.68
N LEU A 248 -7.08 18.57 2.22
CA LEU A 248 -6.36 19.62 1.49
C LEU A 248 -5.24 20.24 2.34
N ALA A 249 -5.49 20.50 3.63
CA ALA A 249 -4.48 21.01 4.54
C ALA A 249 -3.31 20.03 4.74
N LEU A 250 -3.58 18.72 4.77
CA LEU A 250 -2.54 17.69 4.78
C LEU A 250 -1.69 17.73 3.51
N LEU A 251 -2.30 17.80 2.33
CA LEU A 251 -1.59 17.88 1.06
C LEU A 251 -0.69 19.14 0.98
N ASP A 252 -1.13 20.25 1.57
CA ASP A 252 -0.35 21.47 1.66
C ASP A 252 0.85 21.34 2.59
N ALA A 253 0.69 20.65 3.71
CA ALA A 253 1.80 20.31 4.61
C ALA A 253 2.80 19.39 3.92
N VAL A 254 2.33 18.40 3.16
CA VAL A 254 3.19 17.49 2.36
C VAL A 254 3.99 18.28 1.33
N ARG A 255 3.35 19.18 0.57
CA ARG A 255 4.06 20.00 -0.42
C ARG A 255 5.15 20.85 0.22
N LYS A 256 4.83 21.56 1.31
CA LYS A 256 5.79 22.36 2.06
C LYS A 256 6.95 21.52 2.59
N ARG A 257 6.68 20.32 3.11
CA ARG A 257 7.71 19.39 3.58
C ARG A 257 8.65 18.96 2.45
N SER A 258 8.10 18.58 1.30
CA SER A 258 8.88 18.18 0.13
C SER A 258 9.78 19.31 -0.37
N ASP A 259 9.24 20.53 -0.49
CA ASP A 259 10.00 21.69 -0.95
C ASP A 259 11.13 22.05 0.04
N ALA A 260 10.88 21.98 1.35
CA ALA A 260 11.88 22.23 2.37
C ALA A 260 13.00 21.15 2.40
N LEU A 261 12.66 19.88 2.17
CA LEU A 261 13.66 18.81 2.04
C LEU A 261 14.53 18.98 0.79
N ARG A 262 13.95 19.40 -0.35
CA ARG A 262 14.73 19.72 -1.56
C ARG A 262 15.75 20.82 -1.28
N ALA A 263 15.34 21.88 -0.58
CA ALA A 263 16.24 22.96 -0.19
C ALA A 263 17.38 22.44 0.70
N ALA A 264 17.06 21.66 1.74
CA ALA A 264 18.06 21.08 2.64
C ALA A 264 19.08 20.18 1.90
N ILE A 265 18.61 19.33 0.98
CA ILE A 265 19.47 18.48 0.12
C ILE A 265 20.38 19.35 -0.76
N ALA A 266 19.84 20.40 -1.39
CA ALA A 266 20.63 21.33 -2.20
C ALA A 266 21.70 22.07 -1.39
N CYS A 267 21.44 22.33 -0.10
CA CYS A 267 22.40 22.94 0.83
C CYS A 267 23.41 21.95 1.43
N GLY A 268 23.31 20.66 1.13
CA GLY A 268 24.16 19.61 1.70
C GLY A 268 23.87 19.28 3.17
N LEU A 269 22.68 19.63 3.67
CA LEU A 269 22.25 19.31 5.03
C LEU A 269 21.63 17.90 5.05
N SER A 270 22.44 16.91 5.44
CA SER A 270 22.05 15.49 5.44
C SER A 270 21.39 15.03 6.74
N THR A 271 21.48 15.82 7.82
CA THR A 271 20.96 15.44 9.14
C THR A 271 19.62 16.11 9.41
N PRO A 272 18.51 15.35 9.53
CA PRO A 272 17.22 15.93 9.88
C PRO A 272 17.21 16.42 11.33
N VAL A 273 16.47 17.51 11.59
CA VAL A 273 16.34 18.09 12.95
C VAL A 273 15.41 17.25 13.83
N GLY A 274 14.55 16.43 13.20
CA GLY A 274 13.64 15.51 13.86
C GLY A 274 12.88 14.68 12.84
N THR A 275 11.94 13.87 13.29
CA THR A 275 11.02 13.11 12.43
C THR A 275 9.59 13.25 12.94
N ASP A 276 8.63 13.27 12.02
CA ASP A 276 7.20 13.29 12.34
C ASP A 276 6.40 12.41 11.37
N ALA A 277 5.08 12.59 11.34
CA ALA A 277 4.16 11.82 10.52
C ALA A 277 4.41 11.95 9.00
N LEU A 278 5.16 12.97 8.55
CA LEU A 278 5.55 13.16 7.14
C LEU A 278 7.00 12.75 6.88
N GLY A 279 7.69 12.18 7.87
CA GLY A 279 9.08 11.75 7.77
C GLY A 279 10.07 12.79 8.33
N PRO A 280 11.32 12.84 7.82
CA PRO A 280 12.34 13.74 8.33
C PRO A 280 11.92 15.21 8.23
N ALA A 281 12.19 15.97 9.29
CA ALA A 281 12.05 17.42 9.31
C ALA A 281 13.37 18.06 8.83
N PRO A 282 13.36 18.86 7.75
CA PRO A 282 14.56 19.48 7.22
C PRO A 282 15.12 20.52 8.18
N ALA A 283 16.45 20.64 8.22
CA ALA A 283 17.11 21.81 8.78
C ALA A 283 16.93 23.02 7.86
N ALA A 284 16.83 24.21 8.44
CA ALA A 284 16.81 25.43 7.65
C ALA A 284 18.19 25.67 7.03
N CYS A 285 18.23 25.95 5.72
CA CYS A 285 19.45 26.43 5.09
C CYS A 285 19.82 27.80 5.68
N PRO A 286 21.08 28.03 6.08
CA PRO A 286 21.53 29.38 6.41
C PRO A 286 21.40 30.28 5.18
N VAL A 287 20.82 31.46 5.38
CA VAL A 287 20.45 32.39 4.29
C VAL A 287 21.64 33.16 3.68
N ASP A 288 22.85 33.00 4.23
CA ASP A 288 24.05 33.70 3.76
C ASP A 288 25.18 32.73 3.38
N ARG A 289 25.49 32.67 2.07
CA ARG A 289 26.82 32.38 1.52
C ARG A 289 27.02 33.10 0.19
#